data_AF-A0A815RNN5-F1
#
_entry.id   AF-A0A815RNN5-F1
#
_cell.length_a   1.000
_cell.length_b   1.000
_cell.length_c   1.000
_cell.angle_alpha   90.00
_cell.angle_beta   90.00
_cell.angle_gamma   90.00
#
_symmetry.space_group_name_H-M   'P 1'
#
loop_
_entity.id
_entity.type
_entity.pdbx_description
1 polymer ?
#
loop_
_entity_poly.entity_id
_entity_poly.type
_entity_poly.pdbx_seq_one_letter_code
_entity_poly.pdbx_strand_id
1 'polypeptide(L)'
;MFILYFGKTLSRNDNYHQVLKADVGQDITMSCIFDENKIEQVSFMRQVTGDILSLGSELFVHQSYIELKRFSSNRLDLKLKSVNQNDSGLYSCMFNDEKLISYLIEIFVPPRFVSYFPLEASISYPENFSMNLSCHVFAIPSVNITWIHKDKNKQSKYIHYGEDLYLSFIQPSDSGLYECIASNMYHATISRAFYVTVQYSPRVLILNEKTRNFLHETIFVKCRVCSIPQADHIYWFRHDQQITDVNIHIKKQIINDQCSESIMEIVDINEYQFDQYECRGENILGHKSDYIYIQQISKARKVKQKISTDEINRNERTALLLNKLQKKKKNQTKTTTQSSKNLLSNSIKKNCSWWWWWWWLLSSFICWI
;
A
#
# COMPACT_ATOMS: atom_id res chain seq x y z
N MET A 1 34.00 -26.04 18.35
CA MET A 1 32.66 -26.19 17.77
C MET A 1 32.21 -27.61 18.09
N PHE A 2 31.31 -27.76 19.05
CA PHE A 2 30.77 -29.06 19.47
C PHE A 2 29.66 -29.44 18.50
N ILE A 3 29.72 -30.63 17.90
CA ILE A 3 28.60 -31.17 17.12
C ILE A 3 27.72 -31.93 18.13
N LEU A 4 26.54 -31.40 18.42
CA LEU A 4 25.57 -32.03 19.31
C LEU A 4 24.85 -33.13 18.54
N TYR A 5 25.20 -34.39 18.82
CA TYR A 5 24.42 -35.57 18.44
C TYR A 5 23.59 -36.01 19.65
N PHE A 6 22.26 -35.97 19.55
CA PHE A 6 21.32 -36.61 20.49
C PHE A 6 21.74 -36.57 21.99
N GLY A 7 22.09 -35.39 22.50
CA GLY A 7 22.38 -35.19 23.93
C GLY A 7 23.69 -35.80 24.45
N LYS A 8 24.64 -36.23 23.61
CA LYS A 8 25.97 -36.69 24.04
C LYS A 8 27.10 -35.93 23.35
N THR A 9 28.05 -35.45 24.17
CA THR A 9 29.27 -34.77 23.74
C THR A 9 30.34 -35.79 23.35
N LEU A 10 30.79 -35.76 22.09
CA LEU A 10 31.96 -36.51 21.63
C LEU A 10 33.24 -35.70 21.89
N SER A 11 34.19 -36.30 22.62
CA SER A 11 35.50 -35.74 22.93
C SER A 11 36.39 -35.68 21.68
N ARG A 12 37.14 -34.59 21.49
CA ARG A 12 38.00 -34.31 20.31
C ARG A 12 39.37 -35.02 20.35
N ASN A 13 39.60 -35.95 21.29
CA ASN A 13 40.94 -36.48 21.57
C ASN A 13 41.24 -37.92 21.14
N ASP A 14 40.34 -38.58 20.40
CA ASP A 14 40.66 -39.87 19.78
C ASP A 14 41.04 -39.64 18.31
N ASN A 15 42.24 -40.06 17.94
CA ASN A 15 42.71 -39.96 16.56
C ASN A 15 41.76 -40.69 15.60
N TYR A 16 41.50 -40.05 14.44
CA TYR A 16 40.83 -40.59 13.24
C TYR A 16 39.29 -40.72 13.25
N HIS A 17 38.57 -39.64 13.55
CA HIS A 17 37.16 -39.52 13.14
C HIS A 17 37.05 -38.87 11.74
N GLN A 18 36.68 -39.66 10.73
CA GLN A 18 36.26 -39.13 9.43
C GLN A 18 34.73 -38.94 9.42
N VAL A 19 34.26 -37.76 9.04
CA VAL A 19 32.81 -37.50 8.91
C VAL A 19 32.37 -37.80 7.49
N LEU A 20 31.41 -38.70 7.33
CA LEU A 20 30.78 -39.03 6.05
C LEU A 20 29.35 -38.49 6.07
N LYS A 21 29.01 -37.70 5.06
CA LYS A 21 27.70 -37.04 4.92
C LYS A 21 26.98 -37.59 3.70
N ALA A 22 25.71 -37.91 3.84
CA ALA A 22 24.88 -38.33 2.72
C ALA A 22 23.41 -37.95 2.94
N ASP A 23 22.67 -37.85 1.85
CA ASP A 23 21.22 -37.75 1.90
C ASP A 23 20.59 -39.14 1.97
N VAL A 24 19.40 -39.25 2.55
CA VAL A 24 18.62 -40.50 2.52
C VAL A 24 18.50 -41.03 1.09
N GLY A 25 18.77 -42.32 0.91
CA GLY A 25 18.76 -42.99 -0.39
C GLY A 25 20.10 -42.98 -1.14
N GLN A 26 21.11 -42.24 -0.66
CA GLN A 26 22.46 -42.33 -1.20
C GLN A 26 23.24 -43.50 -0.60
N ASP A 27 24.36 -43.85 -1.23
CA ASP A 27 25.27 -44.88 -0.73
C ASP A 27 26.42 -44.23 0.05
N ILE A 28 26.85 -44.86 1.15
CA ILE A 28 28.07 -44.49 1.88
C ILE A 28 29.04 -45.66 1.86
N THR A 29 30.35 -45.37 1.73
CA THR A 29 31.41 -46.39 1.84
C THR A 29 32.42 -45.97 2.90
N MET A 30 32.69 -46.89 3.83
CA MET A 30 33.74 -46.78 4.85
C MET A 30 34.91 -47.67 4.44
N SER A 31 36.12 -47.11 4.41
CA SER A 31 37.31 -47.80 3.92
C SER A 31 38.28 -48.11 5.04
N CYS A 32 38.49 -49.39 5.32
CA CYS A 32 39.50 -49.81 6.28
C CYS A 32 40.80 -50.17 5.58
N ILE A 33 41.90 -49.56 6.04
CA ILE A 33 43.27 -49.88 5.60
C ILE A 33 43.98 -50.58 6.75
N PHE A 34 44.58 -51.73 6.48
CA PHE A 34 45.22 -52.59 7.47
C PHE A 34 46.48 -53.25 6.88
N ASP A 35 47.31 -53.89 7.71
CA ASP A 35 48.50 -54.59 7.22
C ASP A 35 48.14 -55.74 6.26
N GLU A 36 48.93 -55.93 5.21
CA GLU A 36 48.70 -57.00 4.24
C GLU A 36 48.57 -58.38 4.91
N ASN A 37 47.67 -59.20 4.35
CA ASN A 37 47.41 -60.58 4.77
C ASN A 37 46.80 -60.76 6.17
N LYS A 38 46.31 -59.69 6.82
CA LYS A 38 45.64 -59.81 8.13
C LYS A 38 44.12 -59.56 8.11
N ILE A 39 43.48 -59.76 6.96
CA ILE A 39 42.05 -59.45 6.77
C ILE A 39 41.15 -60.15 7.79
N GLU A 40 41.41 -61.42 8.14
CA GLU A 40 40.59 -62.20 9.08
C GLU A 40 40.52 -61.62 10.50
N GLN A 41 41.41 -60.68 10.85
CA GLN A 41 41.43 -59.98 12.14
C GLN A 41 40.76 -58.60 12.07
N VAL A 42 40.29 -58.20 10.90
CA VAL A 42 39.65 -56.91 10.65
C VAL A 42 38.14 -57.04 10.82
N SER A 43 37.54 -56.14 11.59
CA SER A 43 36.09 -56.09 11.77
C SER A 43 35.54 -54.68 11.61
N PHE A 44 34.33 -54.58 11.10
CA PHE A 44 33.55 -53.35 11.17
C PHE A 44 32.49 -53.49 12.26
N MET A 45 32.29 -52.45 13.06
CA MET A 45 31.28 -52.44 14.12
C MET A 45 30.58 -51.09 14.27
N ARG A 46 29.33 -51.11 14.76
CA ARG A 46 28.61 -49.94 15.27
C ARG A 46 29.05 -49.71 16.72
N GLN A 47 29.69 -48.58 17.01
CA GLN A 47 30.27 -48.31 18.34
C GLN A 47 29.22 -48.15 19.44
N VAL A 48 28.07 -47.57 19.13
CA VAL A 48 27.03 -47.27 20.13
C VAL A 48 26.26 -48.53 20.54
N THR A 49 25.93 -49.39 19.59
CA THR A 49 25.18 -50.63 19.85
C THR A 49 26.09 -51.81 20.17
N GLY A 50 27.36 -51.75 19.77
CA GLY A 50 28.31 -52.86 19.90
C GLY A 50 28.14 -53.93 18.81
N ASP A 51 27.27 -53.71 17.83
CA ASP A 51 27.01 -54.69 16.76
C ASP A 51 28.23 -54.84 15.86
N ILE A 52 28.75 -56.07 15.75
CA ILE A 52 29.78 -56.42 14.77
C ILE A 52 29.09 -56.67 13.43
N LEU A 53 29.39 -55.84 12.44
CA LEU A 53 28.81 -55.88 11.10
C LEU A 53 29.52 -56.93 10.23
N SER A 54 30.84 -57.03 10.37
CA SER A 54 31.69 -57.95 9.60
C SER A 54 32.90 -58.40 10.41
N LEU A 55 33.46 -59.55 10.03
CA LEU A 55 34.79 -60.00 10.42
C LEU A 55 35.43 -60.69 9.22
N GLY A 56 36.67 -60.32 8.90
CA GLY A 56 37.31 -60.83 7.70
C GLY A 56 36.57 -60.41 6.45
N SER A 57 36.30 -61.38 5.57
CA SER A 57 35.51 -61.18 4.35
C SER A 57 34.03 -61.53 4.53
N GLU A 58 33.57 -61.78 5.76
CA GLU A 58 32.21 -62.22 6.06
C GLU A 58 31.38 -61.11 6.72
N LEU A 59 30.11 -61.00 6.31
CA LEU A 59 29.11 -60.13 6.95
C LEU A 59 28.29 -60.95 7.95
N PHE A 60 28.23 -60.51 9.20
CA PHE A 60 27.41 -61.16 10.23
C PHE A 60 25.97 -60.65 10.28
N VAL A 61 25.72 -59.49 9.68
CA VAL A 61 24.39 -58.90 9.62
C VAL A 61 23.74 -59.28 8.29
N HIS A 62 22.65 -60.02 8.34
CA HIS A 62 21.85 -60.40 7.17
C HIS A 62 20.96 -59.24 6.71
N GLN A 63 21.58 -58.13 6.35
CA GLN A 63 20.91 -56.96 5.81
C GLN A 63 21.36 -56.75 4.36
N SER A 64 20.43 -56.92 3.43
CA SER A 64 20.68 -56.86 1.98
C SER A 64 21.20 -55.50 1.47
N TYR A 65 21.15 -54.47 2.31
CA TYR A 65 21.65 -53.13 1.99
C TYR A 65 23.12 -52.91 2.43
N ILE A 66 23.76 -53.86 3.12
CA ILE A 66 25.17 -53.79 3.50
C ILE A 66 26.00 -54.66 2.54
N GLU A 67 27.05 -54.10 1.96
CA GLU A 67 28.01 -54.82 1.12
C GLU A 67 29.42 -54.70 1.67
N LEU A 68 30.16 -55.79 1.64
CA LEU A 68 31.58 -55.81 1.93
C LEU A 68 32.35 -56.05 0.63
N LYS A 69 33.34 -55.20 0.33
CA LYS A 69 34.16 -55.33 -0.87
C LYS A 69 35.63 -55.23 -0.52
N ARG A 70 36.38 -56.27 -0.84
CA ARG A 70 37.84 -56.23 -0.78
C ARG A 70 38.36 -55.51 -2.02
N PHE A 71 38.99 -54.36 -1.82
CA PHE A 71 39.52 -53.55 -2.92
C PHE A 71 40.97 -53.94 -3.27
N SER A 72 41.76 -54.32 -2.26
CA SER A 72 43.16 -54.75 -2.41
C SER A 72 43.59 -55.73 -1.29
N SER A 73 44.88 -56.10 -1.25
CA SER A 73 45.47 -56.92 -0.19
C SER A 73 45.30 -56.31 1.22
N ASN A 74 45.27 -54.98 1.29
CA ASN A 74 45.30 -54.16 2.51
C ASN A 74 44.08 -53.21 2.68
N ARG A 75 43.05 -53.33 1.82
CA ARG A 75 41.86 -52.45 1.88
C ARG A 75 40.56 -53.24 1.80
N LEU A 76 39.70 -52.98 2.78
CA LEU A 76 38.35 -53.53 2.90
C LEU A 76 37.34 -52.41 3.03
N ASP A 77 36.36 -52.38 2.13
CA ASP A 77 35.33 -51.36 2.10
C ASP A 77 33.98 -51.93 2.58
N LEU A 78 33.38 -51.29 3.57
CA LEU A 78 32.00 -51.55 4.00
C LEU A 78 31.09 -50.48 3.40
N LYS A 79 30.22 -50.89 2.49
CA LYS A 79 29.26 -50.03 1.81
C LYS A 79 27.85 -50.21 2.37
N LEU A 80 27.25 -49.12 2.81
CA LEU A 80 25.82 -49.04 3.13
C LEU A 80 25.10 -48.47 1.90
N LYS A 81 24.17 -49.23 1.33
CA LYS A 81 23.36 -48.81 0.18
C LYS A 81 22.09 -48.10 0.63
N SER A 82 21.68 -47.09 -0.13
CA SER A 82 20.40 -46.41 0.05
C SER A 82 20.10 -46.11 1.53
N VAL A 83 21.03 -45.41 2.17
CA VAL A 83 21.03 -45.19 3.62
C VAL A 83 19.76 -44.49 4.10
N ASN A 84 19.33 -44.78 5.32
CA ASN A 84 18.21 -44.11 5.97
C ASN A 84 18.67 -43.44 7.27
N GLN A 85 17.79 -42.66 7.91
CA GLN A 85 18.18 -41.87 9.09
C GLN A 85 18.78 -42.69 10.24
N ASN A 86 18.36 -43.95 10.41
CA ASN A 86 18.82 -44.84 11.48
C ASN A 86 20.23 -45.40 11.25
N ASP A 87 20.82 -45.16 10.08
CA ASP A 87 22.22 -45.50 9.79
C ASP A 87 23.19 -44.40 10.23
N SER A 88 22.67 -43.30 10.78
CA SER A 88 23.51 -42.26 11.40
C SER A 88 24.16 -42.78 12.66
N GLY A 89 25.44 -42.45 12.88
CA GLY A 89 26.15 -42.83 14.09
C GLY A 89 27.62 -43.07 13.90
N LEU A 90 28.27 -43.60 14.94
CA LEU A 90 29.69 -43.87 14.95
C LEU A 90 29.96 -45.34 14.58
N TYR A 91 30.70 -45.53 13.50
CA TYR A 91 31.18 -46.82 13.02
C TYR A 91 32.69 -46.88 13.22
N SER A 92 33.26 -48.06 13.38
CA SER A 92 34.72 -48.20 13.42
C SER A 92 35.16 -49.47 12.72
N CYS A 93 36.32 -49.34 12.07
CA CYS A 93 37.10 -50.51 11.70
C CYS A 93 38.08 -50.83 12.83
N MET A 94 38.10 -52.09 13.23
CA MET A 94 38.93 -52.63 14.30
C MET A 94 39.90 -53.66 13.73
N PHE A 95 41.04 -53.82 14.38
CA PHE A 95 42.03 -54.86 14.14
C PHE A 95 42.49 -55.41 15.48
N ASN A 96 42.24 -56.69 15.77
CA ASN A 96 42.53 -57.29 17.09
C ASN A 96 42.04 -56.44 18.27
N ASP A 97 40.78 -56.00 18.21
CA ASP A 97 40.14 -55.12 19.21
C ASP A 97 40.77 -53.72 19.36
N GLU A 98 41.76 -53.37 18.54
CA GLU A 98 42.29 -52.01 18.43
C GLU A 98 41.61 -51.25 17.31
N LYS A 99 41.21 -50.01 17.59
CA LYS A 99 40.53 -49.13 16.63
C LYS A 99 41.53 -48.62 15.59
N LEU A 100 41.33 -48.99 14.33
CA LEU A 100 42.13 -48.47 13.21
C LEU A 100 41.62 -47.11 12.74
N ILE A 101 40.31 -47.00 12.55
CA ILE A 101 39.65 -45.76 12.09
C ILE A 101 38.20 -45.72 12.55
N SER A 102 37.69 -44.53 12.84
CA SER A 102 36.29 -44.29 13.13
C SER A 102 35.63 -43.39 12.08
N TYR A 103 34.38 -43.70 11.76
CA TYR A 103 33.54 -42.93 10.85
C TYR A 103 32.32 -42.40 11.58
N LEU A 104 32.11 -41.08 11.57
CA LEU A 104 30.84 -40.48 11.96
C LEU A 104 29.98 -40.34 10.71
N ILE A 105 28.91 -41.11 10.63
CA ILE A 105 27.93 -41.03 9.56
C ILE A 105 26.84 -40.03 9.93
N GLU A 106 26.70 -38.98 9.12
CA GLU A 106 25.62 -38.00 9.22
C GLU A 106 24.70 -38.14 8.00
N ILE A 107 23.43 -38.48 8.26
CA ILE A 107 22.44 -38.65 7.20
C ILE A 107 21.41 -37.54 7.27
N PHE A 108 21.20 -36.88 6.14
CA PHE A 108 20.30 -35.76 6.00
C PHE A 108 19.04 -36.13 5.21
N VAL A 109 17.96 -35.41 5.50
CA VAL A 109 16.74 -35.45 4.69
C VAL A 109 16.64 -34.12 3.96
N PRO A 110 16.73 -34.12 2.62
CA PRO A 110 16.55 -32.92 1.82
C PRO A 110 15.21 -32.23 2.09
N PRO A 111 15.17 -30.87 2.09
CA PRO A 111 13.93 -30.13 2.26
C PRO A 111 12.90 -30.48 1.19
N ARG A 112 11.69 -30.80 1.64
CA ARG A 112 10.53 -31.00 0.75
C ARG A 112 9.29 -30.38 1.36
N PHE A 113 8.48 -29.73 0.53
CA PHE A 113 7.21 -29.21 0.98
C PHE A 113 6.24 -30.34 1.33
N VAL A 114 5.60 -30.23 2.49
CA VAL A 114 4.50 -31.10 2.89
C VAL A 114 3.23 -30.51 2.25
N SER A 115 2.80 -31.09 1.14
CA SER A 115 1.76 -30.53 0.28
C SER A 115 0.35 -30.79 0.79
N TYR A 116 -0.44 -29.72 0.99
CA TYR A 116 -1.91 -29.73 0.94
C TYR A 116 -2.50 -28.85 -0.18
N PHE A 117 -1.66 -28.09 -0.89
CA PHE A 117 -2.06 -27.14 -1.94
C PHE A 117 -1.13 -27.24 -3.18
N PRO A 118 -1.59 -26.83 -4.37
CA PRO A 118 -0.76 -26.79 -5.59
C PRO A 118 0.50 -25.92 -5.42
N LEU A 119 1.56 -26.20 -6.21
CA LEU A 119 2.84 -25.47 -6.15
C LEU A 119 2.70 -23.95 -6.41
N GLU A 120 1.67 -23.54 -7.15
CA GLU A 120 1.31 -22.15 -7.40
C GLU A 120 -0.17 -21.96 -7.08
N ALA A 121 -0.45 -21.40 -5.90
CA ALA A 121 -1.82 -21.14 -5.47
C ALA A 121 -2.15 -19.66 -5.69
N SER A 122 -3.17 -19.40 -6.52
CA SER A 122 -3.88 -18.12 -6.50
C SER A 122 -4.97 -18.19 -5.45
N ILE A 123 -4.86 -17.37 -4.41
CA ILE A 123 -5.76 -17.39 -3.26
C ILE A 123 -6.42 -16.02 -3.13
N SER A 124 -7.74 -16.03 -2.92
CA SER A 124 -8.52 -14.81 -2.73
C SER A 124 -9.07 -14.72 -1.32
N TYR A 125 -8.98 -13.53 -0.73
CA TYR A 125 -9.54 -13.23 0.60
C TYR A 125 -10.37 -11.95 0.53
N PRO A 126 -11.49 -11.84 1.29
CA PRO A 126 -12.26 -10.61 1.38
C PRO A 126 -11.53 -9.52 2.19
N GLU A 127 -11.71 -8.25 1.82
CA GLU A 127 -11.21 -7.08 2.53
C GLU A 127 -11.73 -7.03 3.98
N ASN A 128 -10.90 -6.55 4.91
CA ASN A 128 -11.15 -6.47 6.36
C ASN A 128 -11.26 -7.81 7.08
N PHE A 129 -11.02 -8.94 6.40
CA PHE A 129 -10.87 -10.25 7.03
C PHE A 129 -9.41 -10.57 7.31
N SER A 130 -9.17 -11.71 7.95
CA SER A 130 -7.83 -12.24 8.15
C SER A 130 -7.50 -13.28 7.08
N MET A 131 -6.23 -13.33 6.68
CA MET A 131 -5.68 -14.37 5.82
C MET A 131 -4.63 -15.19 6.56
N ASN A 132 -4.51 -16.47 6.19
CA ASN A 132 -3.49 -17.38 6.69
C ASN A 132 -2.85 -18.12 5.50
N LEU A 133 -1.54 -17.96 5.33
CA LEU A 133 -0.75 -18.71 4.35
C LEU A 133 0.15 -19.70 5.08
N SER A 134 0.07 -20.97 4.70
CA SER A 134 0.83 -22.05 5.35
C SER A 134 1.91 -22.62 4.44
N CYS A 135 3.12 -22.76 4.99
CA CYS A 135 4.30 -23.27 4.32
C CYS A 135 5.03 -24.29 5.22
N HIS A 136 4.55 -25.53 5.18
CA HIS A 136 5.16 -26.64 5.91
C HIS A 136 6.25 -27.32 5.09
N VAL A 137 7.44 -27.44 5.67
CA VAL A 137 8.61 -28.06 5.01
C VAL A 137 9.20 -29.11 5.93
N PHE A 138 9.28 -30.34 5.45
CA PHE A 138 9.97 -31.41 6.15
C PHE A 138 11.43 -31.48 5.68
N ALA A 139 12.36 -31.42 6.63
CA ALA A 139 13.79 -31.54 6.39
C ALA A 139 14.50 -32.01 7.66
N ILE A 140 15.66 -32.64 7.50
CA ILE A 140 16.55 -33.01 8.59
C ILE A 140 17.99 -32.64 8.19
N PRO A 141 18.63 -31.67 8.89
CA PRO A 141 18.12 -30.90 10.01
C PRO A 141 16.99 -29.94 9.57
N SER A 142 16.17 -29.52 10.54
CA SER A 142 15.03 -28.63 10.29
C SER A 142 15.46 -27.35 9.57
N VAL A 143 14.56 -26.82 8.74
CA VAL A 143 14.76 -25.56 8.01
C VAL A 143 14.29 -24.37 8.82
N ASN A 144 14.87 -23.21 8.53
CA ASN A 144 14.34 -21.92 8.92
C ASN A 144 13.43 -21.40 7.80
N ILE A 145 12.18 -21.07 8.15
CA ILE A 145 11.19 -20.55 7.21
C ILE A 145 11.04 -19.04 7.40
N THR A 146 11.11 -18.32 6.28
CA THR A 146 10.95 -16.88 6.21
C THR A 146 9.93 -16.51 5.15
N TRP A 147 9.13 -15.48 5.43
CA TRP A 147 8.16 -14.95 4.49
C TRP A 147 8.61 -13.62 3.95
N ILE A 148 8.47 -13.46 2.64
CA ILE A 148 8.67 -12.20 1.94
C ILE A 148 7.42 -11.80 1.16
N HIS A 149 7.15 -10.49 1.13
CA HIS A 149 6.18 -9.91 0.22
C HIS A 149 6.93 -9.25 -0.95
N LYS A 150 6.64 -9.71 -2.16
CA LYS A 150 7.14 -9.15 -3.42
C LYS A 150 6.13 -8.12 -3.94
N ASP A 151 6.49 -6.86 -3.78
CA ASP A 151 5.78 -5.75 -4.42
C ASP A 151 6.22 -5.71 -5.90
N LYS A 152 5.26 -5.61 -6.83
CA LYS A 152 5.51 -5.58 -8.28
C LYS A 152 6.51 -4.48 -8.70
N ASN A 153 6.71 -3.44 -7.88
CA ASN A 153 7.59 -2.30 -8.16
C ASN A 153 8.63 -1.98 -7.05
N LYS A 154 8.82 -2.82 -6.02
CA LYS A 154 9.81 -2.57 -4.93
C LYS A 154 10.63 -3.81 -4.57
N GLN A 155 11.68 -3.59 -3.77
CA GLN A 155 12.48 -4.66 -3.17
C GLN A 155 11.61 -5.59 -2.32
N SER A 156 11.95 -6.88 -2.31
CA SER A 156 11.32 -7.87 -1.45
C SER A 156 11.40 -7.45 0.01
N LYS A 157 10.26 -7.40 0.69
CA LYS A 157 10.20 -7.05 2.11
C LYS A 157 10.07 -8.32 2.93
N TYR A 158 10.99 -8.52 3.86
CA TYR A 158 10.86 -9.52 4.91
C TYR A 158 9.69 -9.15 5.84
N ILE A 159 8.80 -10.11 6.11
CA ILE A 159 7.56 -9.86 6.87
C ILE A 159 7.30 -10.81 8.04
N HIS A 160 7.83 -12.04 8.03
CA HIS A 160 7.54 -13.02 9.10
C HIS A 160 8.52 -14.20 9.17
N TYR A 161 8.70 -14.78 10.37
CA TYR A 161 9.44 -16.02 10.63
C TYR A 161 8.45 -17.09 11.10
N GLY A 162 8.50 -18.28 10.50
CA GLY A 162 7.62 -19.39 10.87
C GLY A 162 6.93 -20.03 9.67
N GLU A 163 6.31 -21.18 9.90
CA GLU A 163 5.63 -21.94 8.85
C GLU A 163 4.36 -21.24 8.35
N ASP A 164 3.65 -20.53 9.23
CA ASP A 164 2.38 -19.89 8.94
C ASP A 164 2.49 -18.37 8.99
N LEU A 165 1.97 -17.69 7.98
CA LEU A 165 1.83 -16.23 7.93
C LEU A 165 0.37 -15.84 8.13
N TYR A 166 0.09 -15.16 9.25
CA TYR A 166 -1.22 -14.61 9.56
C TYR A 166 -1.23 -13.09 9.45
N LEU A 167 -2.11 -12.52 8.61
CA LEU A 167 -2.40 -11.09 8.57
C LEU A 167 -3.89 -10.86 8.87
N SER A 168 -4.19 -9.86 9.70
CA SER A 168 -5.56 -9.47 10.06
C SER A 168 -5.97 -8.16 9.39
N PHE A 169 -7.28 -7.99 9.20
CA PHE A 169 -7.88 -6.77 8.63
C PHE A 169 -7.25 -6.33 7.30
N ILE A 170 -7.01 -7.30 6.41
CA ILE A 170 -6.30 -7.08 5.15
C ILE A 170 -6.98 -6.05 4.25
N GLN A 171 -6.19 -5.27 3.55
CA GLN A 171 -6.62 -4.22 2.64
C GLN A 171 -6.22 -4.56 1.20
N PRO A 172 -6.80 -3.90 0.17
CA PRO A 172 -6.42 -4.15 -1.22
C PRO A 172 -4.94 -3.97 -1.52
N SER A 173 -4.24 -3.10 -0.76
CA SER A 173 -2.79 -2.91 -0.83
C SER A 173 -1.96 -4.12 -0.39
N ASP A 174 -2.56 -5.05 0.35
CA ASP A 174 -1.91 -6.30 0.79
C ASP A 174 -1.99 -7.40 -0.29
N SER A 175 -2.66 -7.14 -1.42
CA SER A 175 -2.63 -8.03 -2.58
C SER A 175 -1.23 -8.05 -3.18
N GLY A 176 -0.76 -9.23 -3.59
CA GLY A 176 0.58 -9.36 -4.15
C GLY A 176 1.11 -10.79 -4.12
N LEU A 177 2.40 -10.92 -4.42
CA LEU A 177 3.09 -12.20 -4.43
C LEU A 177 3.79 -12.40 -3.09
N TYR A 178 3.35 -13.40 -2.34
CA TYR A 178 3.99 -13.82 -1.09
C TYR A 178 4.85 -15.04 -1.38
N GLU A 179 6.07 -15.08 -0.86
CA GLU A 179 6.95 -16.23 -1.02
C GLU A 179 7.46 -16.67 0.36
N CYS A 180 7.27 -17.94 0.67
CA CYS A 180 7.96 -18.58 1.78
C CYS A 180 9.27 -19.18 1.28
N ILE A 181 10.33 -18.99 2.06
CA ILE A 181 11.69 -19.42 1.75
C ILE A 181 12.15 -20.29 2.90
N ALA A 182 12.44 -21.56 2.60
CA ALA A 182 12.92 -22.54 3.55
C ALA A 182 14.42 -22.81 3.30
N SER A 183 15.23 -22.49 4.31
CA SER A 183 16.69 -22.57 4.21
C SER A 183 17.28 -23.40 5.36
N ASN A 184 18.29 -24.19 5.04
CA ASN A 184 19.21 -24.77 6.02
C ASN A 184 20.65 -24.66 5.48
N MET A 185 21.62 -24.94 6.34
CA MET A 185 23.05 -24.83 5.96
C MET A 185 23.58 -26.01 5.14
N TYR A 186 22.76 -27.05 4.90
CA TYR A 186 23.20 -28.32 4.33
C TYR A 186 22.74 -28.54 2.88
N HIS A 187 21.58 -27.98 2.52
CA HIS A 187 20.99 -28.13 1.19
C HIS A 187 20.70 -26.76 0.55
N ALA A 188 20.40 -26.80 -0.74
CA ALA A 188 19.88 -25.63 -1.44
C ALA A 188 18.57 -25.15 -0.80
N THR A 189 18.38 -23.83 -0.81
CA THR A 189 17.14 -23.20 -0.37
C THR A 189 16.02 -23.55 -1.34
N ILE A 190 14.84 -23.88 -0.80
CA ILE A 190 13.61 -24.07 -1.58
C ILE A 190 12.61 -22.97 -1.24
N SER A 191 11.79 -22.58 -2.20
CA SER A 191 10.75 -21.57 -1.99
C SER A 191 9.42 -21.96 -2.62
N ARG A 192 8.34 -21.38 -2.11
CA ARG A 192 6.98 -21.53 -2.63
C ARG A 192 6.29 -20.18 -2.64
N ALA A 193 5.61 -19.91 -3.74
CA ALA A 193 4.98 -18.64 -4.00
C ALA A 193 3.44 -18.74 -3.96
N PHE A 194 2.80 -17.68 -3.47
CA PHE A 194 1.35 -17.53 -3.32
C PHE A 194 0.94 -16.19 -3.93
N TYR A 195 0.03 -16.23 -4.91
CA TYR A 195 -0.57 -15.01 -5.45
C TYR A 195 -1.83 -14.69 -4.65
N VAL A 196 -1.75 -13.67 -3.80
CA VAL A 196 -2.86 -13.25 -2.95
C VAL A 196 -3.60 -12.11 -3.62
N THR A 197 -4.92 -12.25 -3.74
CA THR A 197 -5.83 -11.20 -4.21
C THR A 197 -6.83 -10.85 -3.12
N VAL A 198 -6.86 -9.59 -2.71
CA VAL A 198 -7.87 -9.10 -1.76
C VAL A 198 -9.08 -8.59 -2.54
N GLN A 199 -10.23 -9.19 -2.28
CA GLN A 199 -11.51 -8.90 -2.94
C GLN A 199 -12.30 -7.85 -2.14
N TYR A 200 -12.94 -6.91 -2.83
CA TYR A 200 -13.71 -5.82 -2.23
C TYR A 200 -14.90 -5.42 -3.10
N SER A 201 -15.98 -4.96 -2.46
CA SER A 201 -17.15 -4.40 -3.13
C SER A 201 -16.80 -3.13 -3.91
N PRO A 202 -17.61 -2.71 -4.90
CA PRO A 202 -17.25 -1.58 -5.76
C PRO A 202 -17.04 -0.27 -5.00
N ARG A 203 -16.01 0.46 -5.38
CA ARG A 203 -15.75 1.85 -4.97
C ARG A 203 -16.11 2.74 -6.14
N VAL A 204 -17.11 3.59 -5.97
CA VAL A 204 -17.70 4.41 -7.03
C VAL A 204 -17.36 5.88 -6.80
N LEU A 205 -16.92 6.57 -7.84
CA LEU A 205 -16.54 7.98 -7.80
C LEU A 205 -16.94 8.71 -9.08
N ILE A 206 -17.75 9.74 -8.98
CA ILE A 206 -18.07 10.66 -10.09
C ILE A 206 -16.99 11.75 -10.17
N LEU A 207 -16.43 11.96 -11.36
CA LEU A 207 -15.24 12.79 -11.60
C LEU A 207 -15.55 14.19 -12.17
N ASN A 208 -16.79 14.64 -12.10
CA ASN A 208 -17.24 15.87 -12.74
C ASN A 208 -16.94 17.13 -11.91
N GLU A 209 -16.24 18.09 -12.52
CA GLU A 209 -15.99 19.40 -11.90
C GLU A 209 -17.11 20.42 -12.14
N LYS A 210 -17.83 20.32 -13.27
CA LYS A 210 -18.95 21.21 -13.63
C LYS A 210 -20.27 20.46 -13.55
N THR A 211 -21.19 21.04 -12.78
CA THR A 211 -22.56 20.56 -12.59
C THR A 211 -23.62 21.54 -13.09
N ARG A 212 -23.21 22.72 -13.57
CA ARG A 212 -24.11 23.79 -14.00
C ARG A 212 -24.06 23.98 -15.51
N ASN A 213 -25.23 23.86 -16.15
CA ASN A 213 -25.36 23.84 -17.61
C ASN A 213 -26.56 24.66 -18.09
N PHE A 214 -26.49 25.15 -19.32
CA PHE A 214 -27.65 25.76 -19.99
C PHE A 214 -28.54 24.68 -20.64
N LEU A 215 -29.77 25.04 -20.95
CA LEU A 215 -30.64 24.22 -21.79
C LEU A 215 -29.99 23.96 -23.15
N HIS A 216 -30.26 22.78 -23.71
CA HIS A 216 -29.77 22.34 -25.02
C HIS A 216 -28.25 22.10 -25.11
N GLU A 217 -27.55 22.07 -23.98
CA GLU A 217 -26.15 21.64 -23.94
C GLU A 217 -26.01 20.12 -23.93
N THR A 218 -24.84 19.63 -24.34
CA THR A 218 -24.45 18.23 -24.16
C THR A 218 -23.58 18.11 -22.91
N ILE A 219 -23.93 17.18 -22.02
CA ILE A 219 -23.26 16.97 -20.74
C ILE A 219 -22.60 15.60 -20.70
N PHE A 220 -21.36 15.55 -20.23
CA PHE A 220 -20.63 14.30 -20.01
C PHE A 220 -20.43 14.09 -18.52
N VAL A 221 -20.99 13.01 -17.97
CA VAL A 221 -20.76 12.58 -16.59
C VAL A 221 -19.87 11.35 -16.58
N LYS A 222 -18.69 11.46 -15.96
CA LYS A 222 -17.73 10.37 -15.83
C LYS A 222 -17.84 9.76 -14.44
N CYS A 223 -18.05 8.45 -14.40
CA CYS A 223 -18.09 7.66 -13.18
C CYS A 223 -17.01 6.58 -13.23
N ARG A 224 -16.10 6.57 -12.27
CA ARG A 224 -15.08 5.55 -12.11
C ARG A 224 -15.53 4.54 -11.05
N VAL A 225 -15.49 3.27 -11.41
CA VAL A 225 -15.85 2.15 -10.54
C VAL A 225 -14.66 1.20 -10.44
N CYS A 226 -14.14 0.98 -9.23
CA CYS A 226 -13.06 0.05 -8.98
C CYS A 226 -13.51 -1.06 -8.02
N SER A 227 -13.26 -2.33 -8.35
CA SER A 227 -13.67 -3.50 -7.55
C SER A 227 -12.84 -4.74 -7.87
N ILE A 228 -12.78 -5.69 -6.95
CA ILE A 228 -12.28 -7.05 -7.21
C ILE A 228 -13.23 -8.06 -6.58
N PRO A 229 -13.82 -9.01 -7.34
CA PRO A 229 -13.80 -9.08 -8.80
C PRO A 229 -14.33 -7.81 -9.47
N GLN A 230 -13.88 -7.57 -10.70
CA GLN A 230 -14.27 -6.38 -11.45
C GLN A 230 -15.80 -6.33 -11.62
N ALA A 231 -16.37 -5.13 -11.56
CA ALA A 231 -17.80 -4.94 -11.69
C ALA A 231 -18.27 -5.33 -13.10
N ASP A 232 -19.14 -6.34 -13.17
CA ASP A 232 -19.70 -6.83 -14.43
C ASP A 232 -20.47 -5.70 -15.12
N HIS A 233 -21.26 -4.95 -14.32
CA HIS A 233 -22.12 -3.88 -14.80
C HIS A 233 -21.91 -2.57 -14.01
N ILE A 234 -22.06 -1.46 -14.74
CA ILE A 234 -22.14 -0.11 -14.17
C ILE A 234 -23.43 0.50 -14.69
N TYR A 235 -24.33 0.82 -13.78
CA TYR A 235 -25.67 1.32 -14.09
C TYR A 235 -25.79 2.81 -13.78
N TRP A 236 -26.66 3.47 -14.51
CA TRP A 236 -27.08 4.84 -14.22
C TRP A 236 -28.56 4.86 -13.90
N PHE A 237 -28.92 5.53 -12.81
CA PHE A 237 -30.31 5.70 -12.38
C PHE A 237 -30.68 7.18 -12.25
N ARG A 238 -31.97 7.46 -12.46
CA ARG A 238 -32.63 8.73 -12.15
C ARG A 238 -33.99 8.41 -11.56
N HIS A 239 -34.33 8.98 -10.40
CA HIS A 239 -35.55 8.62 -9.64
C HIS A 239 -35.70 7.10 -9.39
N ASP A 240 -34.63 6.42 -8.99
CA ASP A 240 -34.57 4.96 -8.78
C ASP A 240 -34.89 4.09 -10.02
N GLN A 241 -35.05 4.71 -11.19
CA GLN A 241 -35.26 4.02 -12.46
C GLN A 241 -33.99 4.02 -13.28
N GLN A 242 -33.65 2.85 -13.83
CA GLN A 242 -32.52 2.75 -14.73
C GLN A 242 -32.76 3.62 -15.96
N ILE A 243 -31.78 4.42 -16.31
CA ILE A 243 -31.89 5.36 -17.42
C ILE A 243 -32.05 4.61 -18.73
N THR A 244 -33.08 4.97 -19.48
CA THR A 244 -33.42 4.42 -20.80
C THR A 244 -33.72 5.52 -21.83
N ASP A 245 -33.55 6.80 -21.45
CA ASP A 245 -33.76 7.96 -22.30
C ASP A 245 -32.93 7.87 -23.60
N VAL A 246 -33.57 8.09 -24.75
CA VAL A 246 -32.94 7.94 -26.08
C VAL A 246 -31.83 8.96 -26.32
N ASN A 247 -31.92 10.13 -25.71
CA ASN A 247 -30.88 11.18 -25.80
C ASN A 247 -29.74 10.99 -24.80
N ILE A 248 -29.74 9.91 -24.02
CA ILE A 248 -28.65 9.58 -23.09
C ILE A 248 -27.87 8.38 -23.62
N HIS A 249 -26.58 8.59 -23.88
CA HIS A 249 -25.68 7.55 -24.37
C HIS A 249 -24.68 7.17 -23.27
N ILE A 250 -24.58 5.88 -22.96
CA ILE A 250 -23.69 5.37 -21.91
C ILE A 250 -22.58 4.57 -22.57
N LYS A 251 -21.32 4.94 -22.30
CA LYS A 251 -20.12 4.27 -22.81
C LYS A 251 -19.31 3.72 -21.63
N LYS A 252 -18.89 2.46 -21.69
CA LYS A 252 -17.98 1.85 -20.70
C LYS A 252 -16.57 1.74 -21.29
N GLN A 253 -15.57 2.08 -20.49
CA GLN A 253 -14.16 1.95 -20.79
C GLN A 253 -13.46 1.19 -19.66
N ILE A 254 -12.67 0.17 -19.98
CA ILE A 254 -11.84 -0.52 -19.00
C ILE A 254 -10.54 0.28 -18.83
N ILE A 255 -10.17 0.59 -17.58
CA ILE A 255 -8.92 1.29 -17.26
C ILE A 255 -7.82 0.25 -17.00
N ASN A 256 -8.12 -0.74 -16.15
CA ASN A 256 -7.26 -1.86 -15.81
C ASN A 256 -8.13 -3.01 -15.24
N ASP A 257 -7.50 -4.08 -14.79
CA ASP A 257 -8.18 -5.28 -14.24
C ASP A 257 -9.03 -5.03 -12.98
N GLN A 258 -8.90 -3.85 -12.36
CA GLN A 258 -9.62 -3.48 -11.13
C GLN A 258 -10.62 -2.36 -11.35
N CYS A 259 -10.44 -1.52 -12.36
CA CYS A 259 -11.14 -0.25 -12.53
C CYS A 259 -11.72 -0.10 -13.94
N SER A 260 -12.95 0.41 -14.00
CA SER A 260 -13.63 0.79 -15.23
C SER A 260 -14.23 2.18 -15.08
N GLU A 261 -14.37 2.88 -16.19
CA GLU A 261 -15.06 4.15 -16.29
C GLU A 261 -16.35 3.99 -17.10
N SER A 262 -17.43 4.58 -16.62
CA SER A 262 -18.70 4.73 -17.33
C SER A 262 -18.94 6.21 -17.60
N ILE A 263 -19.19 6.56 -18.86
CA ILE A 263 -19.40 7.92 -19.32
C ILE A 263 -20.85 8.02 -19.79
N MET A 264 -21.66 8.79 -19.07
CA MET A 264 -23.01 9.16 -19.45
C MET A 264 -22.98 10.47 -20.22
N GLU A 265 -23.40 10.44 -21.48
CA GLU A 265 -23.50 11.58 -22.38
C GLU A 265 -24.98 11.94 -22.56
N ILE A 266 -25.41 13.05 -21.98
CA ILE A 266 -26.77 13.60 -22.13
C ILE A 266 -26.73 14.60 -23.27
N VAL A 267 -27.32 14.27 -24.41
CA VAL A 267 -27.36 15.13 -25.60
C VAL A 267 -28.59 16.02 -25.54
N ASP A 268 -28.41 17.32 -25.81
CA ASP A 268 -29.51 18.30 -25.89
C ASP A 268 -30.39 18.27 -24.61
N ILE A 269 -29.78 18.61 -23.46
CA ILE A 269 -30.44 18.49 -22.16
C ILE A 269 -31.71 19.36 -22.07
N ASN A 270 -32.81 18.76 -21.60
CA ASN A 270 -34.10 19.42 -21.41
C ASN A 270 -34.36 19.84 -19.95
N GLU A 271 -35.44 20.60 -19.72
CA GLU A 271 -35.80 21.15 -18.39
C GLU A 271 -36.02 20.07 -17.32
N TYR A 272 -36.46 18.86 -17.71
CA TYR A 272 -36.75 17.73 -16.79
C TYR A 272 -35.52 16.84 -16.54
N GLN A 273 -34.39 17.13 -17.18
CA GLN A 273 -33.13 16.39 -17.02
C GLN A 273 -32.15 17.11 -16.07
N PHE A 274 -32.50 18.28 -15.54
CA PHE A 274 -31.74 18.92 -14.46
C PHE A 274 -32.12 18.31 -13.10
N ASP A 275 -31.47 17.21 -12.75
CA ASP A 275 -31.85 16.36 -11.64
C ASP A 275 -30.65 15.65 -10.98
N GLN A 276 -30.92 14.84 -9.94
CA GLN A 276 -29.97 13.93 -9.32
C GLN A 276 -29.86 12.64 -10.13
N TYR A 277 -28.64 12.30 -10.50
CA TYR A 277 -28.27 11.06 -11.16
C TYR A 277 -27.43 10.21 -10.22
N GLU A 278 -27.65 8.89 -10.27
CA GLU A 278 -26.90 7.90 -9.51
C GLU A 278 -26.06 7.07 -10.48
N CYS A 279 -24.77 6.93 -10.20
CA CYS A 279 -23.94 5.89 -10.79
C CYS A 279 -23.81 4.74 -9.79
N ARG A 280 -24.17 3.51 -10.19
CA ARG A 280 -24.11 2.32 -9.34
C ARG A 280 -23.18 1.26 -9.95
N GLY A 281 -22.19 0.83 -9.17
CA GLY A 281 -21.32 -0.29 -9.51
C GLY A 281 -21.71 -1.54 -8.72
N GLU A 282 -21.68 -2.70 -9.37
CA GLU A 282 -22.06 -3.98 -8.76
C GLU A 282 -21.06 -5.09 -9.10
N ASN A 283 -20.66 -5.87 -8.09
CA ASN A 283 -19.92 -7.11 -8.25
C ASN A 283 -20.52 -8.21 -7.36
N ILE A 284 -19.92 -9.40 -7.37
CA ILE A 284 -20.39 -10.55 -6.57
C ILE A 284 -20.40 -10.30 -5.05
N LEU A 285 -19.71 -9.27 -4.55
CA LEU A 285 -19.66 -8.92 -3.13
C LEU A 285 -20.70 -7.86 -2.74
N GLY A 286 -21.37 -7.23 -3.72
CA GLY A 286 -22.43 -6.25 -3.49
C GLY A 286 -22.36 -5.05 -4.43
N HIS A 287 -23.09 -3.99 -4.06
CA HIS A 287 -23.18 -2.76 -4.84
C HIS A 287 -22.88 -1.52 -4.00
N LYS A 288 -22.40 -0.46 -4.67
CA LYS A 288 -22.22 0.88 -4.12
C LYS A 288 -22.56 1.91 -5.18
N SER A 289 -22.83 3.13 -4.72
CA SER A 289 -23.26 4.22 -5.58
C SER A 289 -22.62 5.55 -5.20
N ASP A 290 -22.52 6.42 -6.20
CA ASP A 290 -22.21 7.84 -6.03
C ASP A 290 -23.25 8.67 -6.81
N TYR A 291 -23.44 9.92 -6.41
CA TYR A 291 -24.53 10.77 -6.90
C TYR A 291 -24.02 12.12 -7.40
N ILE A 292 -24.68 12.64 -8.44
CA ILE A 292 -24.41 13.98 -8.98
C ILE A 292 -25.71 14.71 -9.25
N TYR A 293 -25.76 16.00 -8.91
CA TYR A 293 -26.89 16.86 -9.22
C TYR A 293 -26.55 17.80 -10.38
N ILE A 294 -27.29 17.70 -11.50
CA ILE A 294 -27.12 18.55 -12.67
C ILE A 294 -28.06 19.76 -12.54
N GLN A 295 -27.50 20.96 -12.55
CA GLN A 295 -28.17 22.23 -12.26
C GLN A 295 -28.34 23.09 -13.52
N GLN A 296 -29.53 23.68 -13.69
CA GLN A 296 -29.78 24.64 -14.75
C GLN A 296 -29.20 26.02 -14.42
N ILE A 297 -28.46 26.61 -15.36
CA ILE A 297 -28.11 28.02 -15.32
C ILE A 297 -29.27 28.83 -15.90
N SER A 298 -29.97 29.59 -15.05
CA SER A 298 -30.98 30.53 -15.51
C SER A 298 -30.35 31.83 -16.03
N LYS A 299 -30.88 32.38 -17.12
CA LYS A 299 -30.47 33.70 -17.62
C LYS A 299 -30.98 34.76 -16.63
N ALA A 300 -30.11 35.70 -16.24
CA ALA A 300 -30.49 36.81 -15.37
C ALA A 300 -31.69 37.58 -15.96
N ARG A 301 -32.78 37.71 -15.20
CA ARG A 301 -33.93 38.55 -15.60
C ARG A 301 -33.46 40.00 -15.68
N LYS A 302 -33.50 40.61 -16.87
CA LYS A 302 -33.41 42.07 -17.01
C LYS A 302 -34.67 42.68 -16.37
N VAL A 303 -34.55 43.20 -15.15
CA VAL A 303 -35.62 43.99 -14.53
C VAL A 303 -35.73 45.31 -15.30
N LYS A 304 -36.70 45.43 -16.20
CA LYS A 304 -37.10 46.73 -16.74
C LYS A 304 -37.91 47.44 -15.65
N GLN A 305 -37.26 48.26 -14.84
CA GLN A 305 -37.95 49.20 -13.94
C GLN A 305 -38.70 50.20 -14.82
N LYS A 306 -40.02 50.03 -14.95
CA LYS A 306 -40.89 50.98 -15.66
C LYS A 306 -41.15 52.13 -14.70
N ILE A 307 -40.24 53.11 -14.66
CA ILE A 307 -40.44 54.33 -13.89
C ILE A 307 -41.72 54.98 -14.41
N SER A 308 -42.68 55.19 -13.52
CA SER A 308 -43.98 55.79 -13.85
C SER A 308 -43.77 57.23 -14.34
N THR A 309 -44.47 57.61 -15.42
CA THR A 309 -44.48 59.00 -15.94
C THR A 309 -44.93 59.99 -14.86
N ASP A 310 -45.73 59.56 -13.89
CA ASP A 310 -46.16 60.39 -12.75
C ASP A 310 -45.06 60.60 -11.72
N GLU A 311 -44.11 59.68 -11.63
CA GLU A 311 -42.94 59.76 -10.74
C GLU A 311 -41.89 60.72 -11.34
N ILE A 312 -41.71 60.70 -12.66
CA ILE A 312 -40.91 61.68 -13.40
C ILE A 312 -41.51 63.09 -13.26
N ASN A 313 -42.81 63.24 -13.48
CA ASN A 313 -43.50 64.54 -13.35
C ASN A 313 -43.46 65.09 -11.91
N ARG A 314 -43.56 64.23 -10.89
CA ARG A 314 -43.39 64.63 -9.48
C ARG A 314 -41.97 65.11 -9.20
N ASN A 315 -40.98 64.41 -9.71
CA ASN A 315 -39.56 64.75 -9.54
C ASN A 315 -39.18 66.05 -10.26
N GLU A 316 -39.76 66.32 -11.43
CA GLU A 316 -39.59 67.60 -12.12
C GLU A 316 -40.25 68.76 -11.36
N ARG A 317 -41.45 68.55 -10.79
CA ARG A 317 -42.12 69.56 -9.96
C ARG A 317 -41.34 69.88 -8.69
N THR A 318 -40.79 68.87 -8.00
CA THR A 318 -39.95 69.07 -6.82
C THR A 318 -38.63 69.76 -7.16
N ALA A 319 -37.99 69.42 -8.29
CA ALA A 319 -36.80 70.13 -8.77
C ALA A 319 -37.09 71.59 -9.12
N LEU A 320 -38.24 71.88 -9.74
CA LEU A 320 -38.67 73.26 -10.06
C LEU A 320 -38.95 74.08 -8.78
N LEU A 321 -39.56 73.46 -7.78
CA LEU A 321 -39.81 74.06 -6.46
C LEU A 321 -38.50 74.37 -5.73
N LEU A 322 -37.54 73.44 -5.73
CA LEU A 322 -36.21 73.66 -5.15
C LEU A 322 -35.47 74.80 -5.85
N ASN A 323 -35.52 74.87 -7.18
CA ASN A 323 -34.93 75.99 -7.93
C ASN A 323 -35.60 77.33 -7.62
N LYS A 324 -36.93 77.36 -7.45
CA LYS A 324 -37.65 78.56 -7.01
C LYS A 324 -37.26 78.98 -5.59
N LEU A 325 -37.13 78.02 -4.67
CA LEU A 325 -36.69 78.28 -3.29
C LEU A 325 -35.24 78.78 -3.23
N GLN A 326 -34.34 78.22 -4.05
CA GLN A 326 -32.97 78.69 -4.17
C GLN A 326 -32.89 80.12 -4.75
N LYS A 327 -33.68 80.44 -5.78
CA LYS A 327 -33.79 81.82 -6.30
C LYS A 327 -34.33 82.77 -5.24
N LYS A 328 -35.31 82.34 -4.43
CA LYS A 328 -35.86 83.15 -3.33
C LYS A 328 -34.83 83.41 -2.23
N LYS A 329 -34.04 82.39 -1.84
CA LYS A 329 -32.88 82.55 -0.93
C LYS A 329 -31.81 83.48 -1.50
N LYS A 330 -31.52 83.40 -2.80
CA LYS A 330 -30.53 84.26 -3.49
C LYS A 330 -31.00 85.72 -3.58
N ASN A 331 -32.30 85.95 -3.70
CA ASN A 331 -32.89 87.29 -3.68
C ASN A 331 -32.96 87.86 -2.26
N GLN A 332 -33.28 87.03 -1.24
CA GLN A 332 -33.21 87.44 0.17
C GLN A 332 -31.78 87.82 0.58
N THR A 333 -30.77 87.05 0.19
CA THR A 333 -29.37 87.40 0.48
C THR A 333 -28.94 88.70 -0.22
N LYS A 334 -29.42 88.99 -1.44
CA LYS A 334 -29.17 90.28 -2.09
C LYS A 334 -29.80 91.48 -1.35
N THR A 335 -31.04 91.37 -0.85
CA THR A 335 -31.66 92.46 -0.05
C THR A 335 -30.98 92.66 1.31
N THR A 336 -30.52 91.59 1.97
CA THR A 336 -29.75 91.72 3.23
C THR A 336 -28.36 92.31 3.00
N THR A 337 -27.73 92.06 1.84
CA THR A 337 -26.42 92.66 1.49
C THR A 337 -26.54 94.15 1.12
N GLN A 338 -27.68 94.57 0.55
CA GLN A 338 -27.97 95.98 0.26
C GLN A 338 -28.30 96.77 1.55
N SER A 339 -29.03 96.17 2.51
CA SER A 339 -29.31 96.83 3.80
C SER A 339 -28.07 96.90 4.70
N SER A 340 -27.22 95.88 4.71
CA SER A 340 -25.95 95.89 5.46
C SER A 340 -24.90 96.82 4.84
N LYS A 341 -24.87 97.01 3.52
CA LYS A 341 -24.03 98.05 2.88
C LYS A 341 -24.52 99.49 3.14
N ASN A 342 -25.82 99.70 3.37
CA ASN A 342 -26.37 101.00 3.78
C ASN A 342 -26.30 101.25 5.29
N LEU A 343 -26.10 100.22 6.12
CA LEU A 343 -25.84 100.34 7.57
C LEU A 343 -24.33 100.45 7.90
N LEU A 344 -23.44 99.91 7.06
CA LEU A 344 -21.98 100.07 7.19
C LEU A 344 -21.44 101.40 6.61
N SER A 345 -22.18 102.10 5.74
CA SER A 345 -21.77 103.44 5.27
C SER A 345 -22.17 104.59 6.21
N ASN A 346 -23.04 104.33 7.19
CA ASN A 346 -23.45 105.31 8.21
C ASN A 346 -22.82 105.07 9.62
N SER A 347 -22.04 104.00 9.80
CA SER A 347 -21.32 103.69 11.06
C SER A 347 -19.81 104.01 11.01
N ILE A 348 -19.25 104.27 9.83
CA ILE A 348 -17.79 104.55 9.64
C ILE A 348 -17.47 106.05 9.54
N LYS A 349 -18.45 106.96 9.75
CA LYS A 349 -18.21 108.42 9.80
C LYS A 349 -18.31 109.06 11.21
N LYS A 350 -18.33 108.25 12.27
CA LYS A 350 -18.21 108.73 13.66
C LYS A 350 -17.38 107.76 14.50
N ASN A 351 -16.06 107.79 14.31
CA ASN A 351 -15.01 107.51 15.33
C ASN A 351 -13.62 107.44 14.68
N CYS A 352 -13.16 108.59 14.19
CA CYS A 352 -11.74 108.88 13.96
C CYS A 352 -11.37 110.15 14.73
N SER A 353 -11.19 109.99 16.03
CA SER A 353 -10.36 110.83 16.90
C SER A 353 -10.11 109.97 18.14
N TRP A 354 -8.94 110.09 18.77
CA TRP A 354 -8.43 109.25 19.89
C TRP A 354 -7.48 108.12 19.49
N TRP A 355 -6.55 108.42 18.57
CA TRP A 355 -5.27 107.69 18.41
C TRP A 355 -4.07 108.63 18.61
N TRP A 356 -4.13 109.50 19.62
CA TRP A 356 -3.10 110.53 19.86
C TRP A 356 -2.44 110.55 21.25
N TRP A 357 -2.64 109.55 22.13
CA TRP A 357 -2.18 109.68 23.53
C TRP A 357 -1.41 108.51 24.15
N TRP A 358 -0.91 107.53 23.37
CA TRP A 358 -0.16 106.38 23.91
C TRP A 358 1.29 106.24 23.43
N TRP A 359 1.91 107.32 22.92
CA TRP A 359 3.23 107.24 22.28
C TRP A 359 4.27 108.27 22.73
N TRP A 360 4.30 108.67 24.00
CA TRP A 360 5.46 109.39 24.56
C TRP A 360 5.78 108.90 25.99
N LEU A 361 7.08 108.66 26.22
CA LEU A 361 7.75 108.23 27.47
C LEU A 361 7.91 106.72 27.71
N LEU A 362 8.43 106.02 26.68
CA LEU A 362 9.63 105.20 26.83
C LEU A 362 10.82 106.03 26.31
N SER A 363 11.38 106.85 27.19
CA SER A 363 12.74 107.42 27.12
C SER A 363 13.56 106.63 28.15
N SER A 364 14.80 106.19 27.97
CA SER A 364 15.94 106.73 27.22
C SER A 364 17.18 105.89 27.62
N PHE A 365 18.25 105.96 26.80
CA PHE A 365 19.62 105.41 27.01
C PHE A 365 19.75 103.88 26.81
N ILE A 366 20.67 103.32 26.00
CA ILE A 366 22.09 103.61 25.70
C ILE A 366 22.36 103.09 24.25
N CYS A 367 22.92 103.82 23.26
CA CYS A 367 24.28 104.37 23.01
C CYS A 367 25.40 103.34 22.67
N TRP A 368 25.99 103.54 21.48
CA TRP A 368 27.14 102.90 20.81
C TRP A 368 28.13 101.99 21.59
N ILE A 369 28.40 100.80 21.04
CA ILE A 369 29.59 100.46 20.22
C ILE A 369 29.10 99.77 18.95
#